data_AF-A0A929VJB0-F1
#
_entry.id   AF-A0A929VJB0-F1
#
_cell.length_a   1.000
_cell.length_b   1.000
_cell.length_c   1.000
_cell.angle_alpha   90.00
_cell.angle_beta   90.00
_cell.angle_gamma   90.00
#
_symmetry.space_group_name_H-M   'P 1'
#
loop_
_entity.id
_entity.type
_entity.pdbx_description
1 polymer ?
#
loop_
_entity_poly.entity_id
_entity_poly.type
_entity_poly.pdbx_seq_one_letter_code
_entity_poly.pdbx_strand_id
1 'polypeptide(L)'
;MLKKCTSLVLSSAIICSAALADVDASTKANTYVVKNAIQYENPVTKVIEDKKLKPTDKGYQEVKKQGLSSINTILGTYSLVSENDGKRYITIRIGNTDINKDYKLSIKSPKDKNFKNVKYIIVKTDKVNKTVDLKMIIPSLDTTLRVSANVNGKNMVFFTKFTKDSKLNVKSFSNQKINVVKTKQAINKTNVTTNTDVTKKEEVANKTKVEEIVKEQNKQEQKVQEKQEVTTPKAEEAKEENIDIQNLKDGVYKVQVEMFKSNGSDEPSEKSMANDALEKTALLKVKDKKATLTITMKPMALAGFGDKKGHLTSAWYYETKEEYIEHLRNPQDVSRLKATSFSQTYTDVDFLTDEKRQFPKNVIFPVKIGEMYSYIKVDIDAMPTARPDAAVYIKWNSITR
;
A
#
# COMPACT_ATOMS: atom_id res chain seq x y z
N MET A 1 -25.80 48.35 41.75
CA MET A 1 -25.82 46.93 42.20
C MET A 1 -24.93 46.09 41.29
N LEU A 2 -24.51 44.92 41.75
CA LEU A 2 -23.56 44.05 41.05
C LEU A 2 -24.26 43.17 39.98
N LYS A 3 -23.62 42.94 38.83
CA LYS A 3 -23.75 41.71 38.03
C LYS A 3 -22.53 41.55 37.10
N LYS A 4 -22.00 40.33 37.02
CA LYS A 4 -20.81 39.97 36.22
C LYS A 4 -21.24 39.36 34.89
N CYS A 5 -20.54 39.66 33.80
CA CYS A 5 -20.44 38.81 32.62
C CYS A 5 -18.97 38.70 32.21
N THR A 6 -18.45 37.47 32.08
CA THR A 6 -17.07 37.18 31.66
C THR A 6 -16.96 37.15 30.15
N SER A 7 -15.98 37.88 29.58
CA SER A 7 -15.69 37.86 28.15
C SER A 7 -14.90 36.62 27.73
N LEU A 8 -15.44 35.83 26.80
CA LEU A 8 -14.69 34.78 26.10
C LEU A 8 -14.05 35.37 24.84
N VAL A 9 -12.72 35.40 24.77
CA VAL A 9 -12.00 35.89 23.58
C VAL A 9 -11.86 34.76 22.57
N LEU A 10 -12.64 34.81 21.50
CA LEU A 10 -12.52 33.88 20.37
C LEU A 10 -11.50 34.44 19.37
N SER A 11 -10.28 33.92 19.36
CA SER A 11 -9.24 34.31 18.41
C SER A 11 -9.45 33.61 17.06
N SER A 12 -10.00 34.32 16.08
CA SER A 12 -10.27 33.83 14.73
C SER A 12 -9.00 33.67 13.88
N ALA A 13 -8.76 32.47 13.36
CA ALA A 13 -7.70 32.20 12.40
C ALA A 13 -8.21 32.51 10.98
N ILE A 14 -7.68 33.56 10.35
CA ILE A 14 -8.02 33.95 8.98
C ILE A 14 -7.35 32.96 8.00
N ILE A 15 -8.17 32.23 7.23
CA ILE A 15 -7.69 31.40 6.12
C ILE A 15 -7.73 32.26 4.85
N CYS A 16 -6.58 32.84 4.46
CA CYS A 16 -6.43 33.45 3.15
C CYS A 16 -6.23 32.37 2.09
N SER A 17 -7.31 31.95 1.43
CA SER A 17 -7.28 31.14 0.21
C SER A 17 -6.80 31.99 -0.97
N ALA A 18 -5.49 32.11 -1.15
CA ALA A 18 -4.90 32.59 -2.39
C ALA A 18 -5.02 31.51 -3.46
N ALA A 19 -5.86 31.75 -4.47
CA ALA A 19 -5.89 30.92 -5.66
C ALA A 19 -4.58 31.07 -6.44
N LEU A 20 -4.02 29.95 -6.90
CA LEU A 20 -3.02 29.92 -7.96
C LEU A 20 -3.66 29.24 -9.16
N ALA A 21 -3.58 29.89 -10.32
CA ALA A 21 -4.20 29.43 -11.55
C ALA A 21 -3.49 28.20 -12.13
N ASP A 22 -4.19 27.44 -12.96
CA ASP A 22 -3.60 26.41 -13.80
C ASP A 22 -2.50 27.01 -14.69
N VAL A 23 -1.29 26.47 -14.56
CA VAL A 23 -0.19 26.68 -15.50
C VAL A 23 0.40 25.31 -15.82
N ASP A 24 0.16 24.84 -17.04
CA ASP A 24 0.73 23.60 -17.55
C ASP A 24 2.27 23.73 -17.64
N ALA A 25 2.97 22.93 -16.84
CA ALA A 25 4.41 23.10 -16.60
C ALA A 25 5.11 21.76 -16.30
N SER A 26 5.32 20.95 -17.35
CA SER A 26 6.04 19.68 -17.25
C SER A 26 7.53 19.83 -16.86
N THR A 27 7.85 19.68 -15.58
CA THR A 27 9.24 19.48 -15.11
C THR A 27 9.36 18.39 -14.05
N LYS A 28 10.48 17.66 -14.08
CA LYS A 28 10.70 16.41 -13.34
C LYS A 28 10.95 16.68 -11.85
N ALA A 29 10.10 16.15 -10.96
CA ALA A 29 10.35 16.11 -9.52
C ALA A 29 11.57 15.22 -9.21
N ASN A 30 12.75 15.84 -9.07
CA ASN A 30 14.04 15.17 -9.19
C ASN A 30 14.37 14.34 -7.94
N THR A 31 13.88 13.10 -7.90
CA THR A 31 13.81 12.25 -6.71
C THR A 31 14.90 11.19 -6.72
N TYR A 32 15.71 11.14 -5.66
CA TYR A 32 16.84 10.22 -5.52
C TYR A 32 17.01 9.72 -4.08
N VAL A 33 17.87 8.72 -3.87
CA VAL A 33 18.12 8.14 -2.54
C VAL A 33 19.55 8.43 -2.08
N VAL A 34 19.69 8.72 -0.79
CA VAL A 34 20.96 8.96 -0.11
C VAL A 34 21.14 7.97 1.04
N LYS A 35 22.40 7.65 1.35
CA LYS A 35 22.78 6.81 2.49
C LYS A 35 22.93 7.64 3.75
N ASN A 36 22.38 7.15 4.85
CA ASN A 36 22.49 7.76 6.17
C ASN A 36 23.80 7.35 6.85
N ALA A 37 24.72 8.30 7.00
CA ALA A 37 25.93 8.14 7.80
C ALA A 37 25.60 8.43 9.26
N ILE A 38 25.14 7.40 9.98
CA ILE A 38 24.65 7.49 11.37
C ILE A 38 25.81 7.66 12.36
N GLN A 39 25.67 8.56 13.33
CA GLN A 39 26.68 8.86 14.36
C GLN A 39 25.98 9.10 15.71
N TYR A 40 26.49 8.51 16.80
CA TYR A 40 25.96 8.76 18.16
C TYR A 40 26.62 9.97 18.84
N GLU A 41 27.90 10.22 18.55
CA GLU A 41 28.59 11.45 18.92
C GLU A 41 28.13 12.62 18.04
N ASN A 42 28.11 13.84 18.61
CA ASN A 42 28.01 15.06 17.81
C ASN A 42 29.23 15.13 16.86
N PRO A 43 29.03 15.27 15.54
CA PRO A 43 30.13 15.14 14.57
C PRO A 43 31.25 16.16 14.76
N VAL A 44 30.94 17.33 15.33
CA VAL A 44 31.88 18.45 15.54
C VAL A 44 32.50 18.40 16.95
N THR A 45 31.67 18.37 18.00
CA THR A 45 32.17 18.47 19.39
C THR A 45 32.62 17.13 19.98
N LYS A 46 32.31 16.01 19.32
CA LYS A 46 32.58 14.64 19.78
C LYS A 46 31.95 14.28 21.13
N VAL A 47 30.94 15.04 21.57
CA VAL A 47 30.18 14.73 22.78
C VAL A 47 29.02 13.79 22.46
N ILE A 48 28.78 12.78 23.29
CA ILE A 48 27.54 11.99 23.29
C ILE A 48 26.49 12.77 24.09
N GLU A 49 25.59 13.49 23.41
CA GLU A 49 24.83 14.59 24.05
C GLU A 49 23.87 14.16 25.16
N ASP A 50 23.18 13.02 25.04
CA ASP A 50 22.27 12.52 26.08
C ASP A 50 23.00 11.87 27.28
N LYS A 51 24.32 11.65 27.18
CA LYS A 51 25.18 11.19 28.28
C LYS A 51 26.14 12.28 28.79
N LYS A 52 26.27 13.39 28.06
CA LYS A 52 27.25 14.47 28.27
C LYS A 52 28.72 14.02 28.29
N LEU A 53 29.01 12.82 27.76
CA LEU A 53 30.35 12.21 27.75
C LEU A 53 31.22 12.78 26.61
N LYS A 54 32.47 13.09 26.93
CA LYS A 54 33.53 13.55 26.02
C LYS A 54 34.48 12.39 25.65
N PRO A 55 35.28 12.50 24.58
CA PRO A 55 36.21 11.44 24.15
C PRO A 55 37.26 11.01 25.18
N THR A 56 37.56 11.89 26.14
CA THR A 56 38.48 11.68 27.27
C THR A 56 37.91 10.79 28.38
N ASP A 57 36.59 10.59 28.42
CA ASP A 57 35.91 10.12 29.63
C ASP A 57 35.90 8.58 29.68
N LYS A 58 36.12 8.02 30.87
CA LYS A 58 36.20 6.56 31.04
C LYS A 58 34.90 5.88 30.58
N GLY A 59 35.03 4.95 29.64
CA GLY A 59 33.90 4.22 29.05
C GLY A 59 33.29 4.86 27.79
N TYR A 60 33.74 6.05 27.37
CA TYR A 60 33.21 6.76 26.19
C TYR A 60 33.09 5.86 24.94
N GLN A 61 34.14 5.11 24.59
CA GLN A 61 34.14 4.29 23.36
C GLN A 61 33.14 3.12 23.41
N GLU A 62 32.92 2.53 24.58
CA GLU A 62 31.97 1.42 24.73
C GLU A 62 30.52 1.95 24.73
N VAL A 63 30.26 3.07 25.42
CA VAL A 63 28.96 3.76 25.33
C VAL A 63 28.68 4.21 23.89
N LYS A 64 29.68 4.75 23.19
CA LYS A 64 29.61 5.13 21.76
C LYS A 64 29.20 3.94 20.88
N LYS A 65 29.85 2.79 21.06
CA LYS A 65 29.60 1.54 20.32
C LYS A 65 28.21 0.97 20.61
N GLN A 66 27.81 0.86 21.88
CA GLN A 66 26.50 0.35 22.29
C GLN A 66 25.35 1.21 21.76
N GLY A 67 25.44 2.53 21.90
CA GLY A 67 24.41 3.43 21.41
C GLY A 67 24.34 3.46 19.88
N LEU A 68 25.48 3.44 19.16
CA LEU A 68 25.46 3.31 17.70
C LEU A 68 24.78 2.00 17.25
N SER A 69 25.03 0.88 17.94
CA SER A 69 24.32 -0.38 17.69
C SER A 69 22.82 -0.30 17.96
N SER A 70 22.40 0.52 18.93
CA SER A 70 20.97 0.79 19.17
C SER A 70 20.37 1.67 18.07
N ILE A 71 21.03 2.76 17.67
CA ILE A 71 20.49 3.71 16.68
C ILE A 71 20.31 3.08 15.29
N ASN A 72 21.13 2.08 14.95
CA ASN A 72 20.98 1.29 13.71
C ASN A 72 19.70 0.41 13.70
N THR A 73 18.96 0.29 14.82
CA THR A 73 17.60 -0.28 14.86
C THR A 73 16.50 0.79 14.90
N ILE A 74 16.87 2.08 14.87
CA ILE A 74 15.96 3.22 14.96
C ILE A 74 15.88 3.94 13.62
N LEU A 75 17.00 4.40 13.05
CA LEU A 75 17.04 5.12 11.78
C LEU A 75 17.42 4.17 10.65
N GLY A 76 16.63 4.17 9.57
CA GLY A 76 16.90 3.38 8.38
C GLY A 76 18.18 3.79 7.65
N THR A 77 18.82 2.83 6.98
CA THR A 77 20.07 2.98 6.22
C THR A 77 19.98 4.04 5.12
N TYR A 78 18.79 4.31 4.60
CA TYR A 78 18.56 5.17 3.43
C TYR A 78 17.50 6.23 3.68
N SER A 79 17.62 7.36 2.98
CA SER A 79 16.62 8.43 2.96
C SER A 79 16.31 8.88 1.55
N LEU A 80 15.05 9.25 1.31
CA LEU A 80 14.57 9.70 0.01
C LEU A 80 14.68 11.23 -0.05
N VAL A 81 15.30 11.77 -1.09
CA VAL A 81 15.39 13.20 -1.35
C VAL A 81 14.48 13.55 -2.52
N SER A 82 13.72 14.64 -2.39
CA SER A 82 12.88 15.19 -3.46
C SER A 82 13.09 16.70 -3.53
N GLU A 83 13.11 17.26 -4.74
CA GLU A 83 13.37 18.67 -5.00
C GLU A 83 12.21 19.23 -5.84
N ASN A 84 11.37 20.04 -5.19
CA ASN A 84 10.14 20.64 -5.74
C ASN A 84 10.12 22.12 -5.34
N ASP A 85 9.66 23.02 -6.21
CA ASP A 85 9.43 24.44 -5.89
C ASP A 85 10.65 25.18 -5.32
N GLY A 86 11.86 24.81 -5.79
CA GLY A 86 13.14 25.30 -5.25
C GLY A 86 13.49 24.80 -3.85
N LYS A 87 12.65 23.97 -3.23
CA LYS A 87 12.81 23.42 -1.87
C LYS A 87 13.26 21.97 -1.94
N ARG A 88 14.30 21.65 -1.17
CA ARG A 88 14.77 20.28 -0.99
C ARG A 88 14.14 19.66 0.25
N TYR A 89 13.49 18.54 0.07
CA TYR A 89 12.88 17.74 1.12
C TYR A 89 13.65 16.43 1.29
N ILE A 90 13.77 15.97 2.52
CA ILE A 90 14.26 14.62 2.83
C ILE A 90 13.23 13.86 3.65
N THR A 91 13.07 12.57 3.33
CA THR A 91 12.23 11.63 4.05
C THR A 91 13.12 10.58 4.70
N ILE A 92 13.09 10.51 6.03
CA ILE A 92 13.81 9.51 6.83
C ILE A 92 12.84 8.43 7.31
N ARG A 93 13.26 7.16 7.33
CA ARG A 93 12.48 6.08 7.96
C ARG A 93 12.94 5.87 9.39
N ILE A 94 12.03 5.93 10.35
CA ILE A 94 12.25 5.55 11.74
C ILE A 94 11.54 4.22 12.03
N GLY A 95 12.14 3.33 12.81
CA GLY A 95 11.61 2.00 13.16
C GLY A 95 11.49 1.77 14.67
N ASN A 96 10.89 0.63 15.03
CA ASN A 96 10.49 0.26 16.39
C ASN A 96 9.61 1.34 17.06
N THR A 97 8.62 1.88 16.32
CA THR A 97 7.76 3.03 16.72
C THR A 97 6.78 2.76 17.87
N ASP A 98 6.74 1.52 18.37
CA ASP A 98 6.02 1.12 19.58
C ASP A 98 6.80 1.48 20.86
N ILE A 99 8.13 1.32 20.81
CA ILE A 99 9.07 1.65 21.90
C ILE A 99 9.84 2.96 21.67
N ASN A 100 9.80 3.50 20.44
CA ASN A 100 10.44 4.77 20.06
C ASN A 100 9.39 5.87 19.82
N LYS A 101 9.53 7.01 20.51
CA LYS A 101 8.52 8.09 20.56
C LYS A 101 9.17 9.48 20.68
N ASP A 102 8.35 10.53 20.70
CA ASP A 102 8.72 11.91 21.05
C ASP A 102 9.82 12.54 20.18
N TYR A 103 9.82 12.23 18.88
CA TYR A 103 10.82 12.65 17.91
C TYR A 103 10.94 14.18 17.80
N LYS A 104 12.13 14.71 18.10
CA LYS A 104 12.50 16.11 17.94
C LYS A 104 13.63 16.22 16.93
N LEU A 105 13.33 16.79 15.77
CA LEU A 105 14.27 16.93 14.66
C LEU A 105 14.86 18.35 14.62
N SER A 106 16.16 18.41 14.42
CA SER A 106 16.93 19.65 14.38
C SER A 106 18.07 19.54 13.37
N ILE A 107 18.38 20.60 12.62
CA ILE A 107 19.36 20.58 11.54
C ILE A 107 20.45 21.64 11.72
N LYS A 108 21.64 21.35 11.22
CA LYS A 108 22.76 22.28 11.14
C LYS A 108 23.40 22.21 9.75
N SER A 109 23.29 23.29 8.98
CA SER A 109 24.02 23.46 7.72
C SER A 109 25.50 23.73 8.00
N PRO A 110 26.44 23.55 7.05
CA PRO A 110 27.85 23.89 7.25
C PRO A 110 28.10 25.36 7.65
N LYS A 111 27.22 26.28 7.22
CA LYS A 111 27.28 27.72 7.52
C LYS A 111 26.61 28.10 8.86
N ASP A 112 25.89 27.19 9.52
CA ASP A 112 25.19 27.46 10.77
C ASP A 112 26.10 27.29 11.99
N LYS A 113 26.04 28.22 12.96
CA LYS A 113 26.72 28.04 14.25
C LYS A 113 26.05 26.94 15.09
N ASN A 114 24.72 26.98 15.20
CA ASN A 114 23.92 26.13 16.09
C ASN A 114 22.93 25.25 15.31
N PHE A 115 22.44 24.18 15.93
CA PHE A 115 21.30 23.42 15.41
C PHE A 115 20.01 24.24 15.50
N LYS A 116 19.19 24.19 14.45
CA LYS A 116 17.87 24.82 14.32
C LYS A 116 16.79 23.74 14.37
N ASN A 117 15.78 23.90 15.22
CA ASN A 117 14.63 22.98 15.24
C ASN A 117 13.86 23.07 13.92
N VAL A 118 13.36 21.95 13.42
CA VAL A 118 12.60 21.88 12.18
C VAL A 118 11.35 21.03 12.32
N LYS A 119 10.26 21.52 11.73
CA LYS A 119 9.00 20.76 11.62
C LYS A 119 9.18 19.64 10.58
N TYR A 120 8.49 18.53 10.83
CA TYR A 120 8.35 17.42 9.90
C TYR A 120 6.88 17.04 9.79
N ILE A 121 6.53 16.31 8.73
CA ILE A 121 5.24 15.65 8.56
C ILE A 121 5.46 14.13 8.48
N ILE A 122 4.48 13.36 8.95
CA ILE A 122 4.44 11.92 8.74
C ILE A 122 3.86 11.67 7.35
N VAL A 123 4.60 10.99 6.47
CA VAL A 123 4.16 10.67 5.10
C VAL A 123 3.84 9.19 4.88
N LYS A 124 4.24 8.32 5.80
CA LYS A 124 3.84 6.91 5.85
C LYS A 124 3.93 6.41 7.29
N THR A 125 2.99 5.58 7.71
CA THR A 125 3.07 4.80 8.96
C THR A 125 2.81 3.34 8.64
N ASP A 126 3.76 2.48 8.98
CA ASP A 126 3.66 1.03 8.84
C ASP A 126 3.58 0.41 10.24
N LYS A 127 2.36 0.10 10.67
CA LYS A 127 2.09 -0.48 12.00
C LYS A 127 2.62 -1.92 12.13
N VAL A 128 2.82 -2.64 11.03
CA VAL A 128 3.23 -4.06 11.01
C VAL A 128 4.75 -4.17 11.18
N ASN A 129 5.51 -3.44 10.36
CA ASN A 129 6.96 -3.33 10.49
C ASN A 129 7.39 -2.34 11.58
N LYS A 130 6.43 -1.69 12.26
CA LYS A 130 6.65 -0.69 13.31
C LYS A 130 7.55 0.45 12.84
N THR A 131 7.27 1.01 11.65
CA THR A 131 8.05 2.12 11.07
C THR A 131 7.19 3.33 10.71
N VAL A 132 7.82 4.50 10.63
CA VAL A 132 7.22 5.76 10.21
C VAL A 132 8.19 6.53 9.32
N ASP A 133 7.72 7.04 8.18
CA ASP A 133 8.50 7.87 7.28
C ASP A 133 8.19 9.35 7.59
N LEU A 134 9.22 10.10 8.01
CA LEU A 134 9.13 11.51 8.39
C LEU A 134 9.75 12.38 7.29
N LYS A 135 8.95 13.24 6.63
CA LYS A 135 9.40 14.19 5.60
C LYS A 135 9.62 15.58 6.19
N MET A 136 10.73 16.21 5.84
CA MET A 136 11.16 17.52 6.36
C MET A 136 11.93 18.31 5.29
N ILE A 137 12.00 19.64 5.42
CA ILE A 137 12.81 20.50 4.54
C ILE A 137 14.27 20.52 5.03
N ILE A 138 15.22 20.48 4.10
CA ILE A 138 16.66 20.69 4.36
C ILE A 138 17.25 21.70 3.37
N PRO A 139 18.19 22.57 3.79
CA PRO A 139 18.80 23.57 2.89
C PRO A 139 19.79 22.94 1.90
N SER A 140 20.67 22.04 2.33
CA SER A 140 21.58 21.27 1.47
C SER A 140 21.76 19.83 1.96
N LEU A 141 22.37 18.96 1.15
CA LEU A 141 22.69 17.58 1.58
C LEU A 141 23.78 17.53 2.66
N ASP A 142 24.66 18.53 2.70
CA ASP A 142 25.74 18.66 3.70
C ASP A 142 25.20 19.01 5.12
N THR A 143 23.89 19.22 5.22
CA THR A 143 23.17 19.40 6.48
C THR A 143 23.36 18.19 7.37
N THR A 144 23.83 18.42 8.60
CA THR A 144 23.75 17.41 9.66
C THR A 144 22.35 17.44 10.27
N LEU A 145 21.64 16.31 10.21
CA LEU A 145 20.42 16.09 10.97
C LEU A 145 20.79 15.59 12.37
N ARG A 146 20.17 16.17 13.39
CA ARG A 146 20.20 15.76 14.79
C ARG A 146 18.79 15.35 15.23
N VAL A 147 18.67 14.12 15.68
CA VAL A 147 17.44 13.50 16.19
C VAL A 147 17.58 13.38 17.72
N SER A 148 16.54 13.78 18.45
CA SER A 148 16.33 13.38 19.84
C SER A 148 15.02 12.60 19.91
N ALA A 149 15.01 11.48 20.63
CA ALA A 149 13.84 10.62 20.76
C ALA A 149 13.82 9.94 22.12
N ASN A 150 12.63 9.57 22.58
CA ASN A 150 12.47 8.58 23.64
C ASN A 150 12.65 7.19 23.00
N VAL A 151 13.60 6.41 23.49
CA VAL A 151 14.02 5.11 22.96
C VAL A 151 13.98 4.11 24.11
N ASN A 152 12.98 3.23 24.12
CA ASN A 152 12.78 2.24 25.17
C ASN A 152 12.83 2.85 26.59
N GLY A 153 12.13 3.98 26.78
CA GLY A 153 12.05 4.71 28.05
C GLY A 153 13.24 5.64 28.36
N LYS A 154 14.25 5.75 27.48
CA LYS A 154 15.43 6.60 27.68
C LYS A 154 15.55 7.62 26.55
N ASN A 155 15.79 8.90 26.88
CA ASN A 155 16.11 9.89 25.85
C ASN A 155 17.49 9.56 25.25
N MET A 156 17.55 9.48 23.92
CA MET A 156 18.79 9.37 23.15
C MET A 156 18.89 10.53 22.16
N VAL A 157 20.11 11.02 21.93
CA VAL A 157 20.41 12.00 20.89
C VAL A 157 21.38 11.38 19.89
N PHE A 158 21.10 11.50 18.60
CA PHE A 158 21.97 11.00 17.55
C PHE A 158 21.92 11.87 16.29
N PHE A 159 22.84 11.60 15.38
CA PHE A 159 23.11 12.42 14.21
C PHE A 159 23.14 11.57 12.95
N THR A 160 22.85 12.18 11.81
CA THR A 160 23.14 11.60 10.51
C THR A 160 23.57 12.67 9.51
N LYS A 161 24.44 12.28 8.58
CA LYS A 161 24.78 13.04 7.37
C LYS A 161 24.37 12.24 6.14
N PHE A 162 24.06 12.94 5.05
CA PHE A 162 23.51 12.34 3.84
C PHE A 162 24.58 12.19 2.77
N THR A 163 24.84 10.95 2.35
CA THR A 163 25.85 10.63 1.33
C THR A 163 25.17 10.19 0.03
N LYS A 164 25.51 10.81 -1.10
CA LYS A 164 25.07 10.32 -2.42
C LYS A 164 25.79 9.01 -2.75
N ASP A 165 25.07 8.06 -3.34
CA ASP A 165 25.61 6.81 -3.88
C ASP A 165 24.85 6.52 -5.18
N SER A 166 25.56 6.44 -6.30
CA SER A 166 24.99 6.28 -7.64
C SER A 166 24.34 4.90 -7.89
N LYS A 167 24.52 3.94 -6.98
CA LYS A 167 23.89 2.61 -7.04
C LYS A 167 22.53 2.58 -6.34
N LEU A 168 22.16 3.63 -5.60
CA LEU A 168 20.88 3.71 -4.88
C LEU A 168 19.77 4.29 -5.76
N ASN A 169 18.57 3.71 -5.64
CA ASN A 169 17.36 4.17 -6.32
C ASN A 169 16.17 4.13 -5.35
N VAL A 170 14.99 4.60 -5.78
CA VAL A 170 13.81 4.70 -4.89
C VAL A 170 13.43 3.35 -4.25
N LYS A 171 13.64 2.22 -4.93
CA LYS A 171 13.40 0.87 -4.35
C LYS A 171 14.36 0.57 -3.19
N SER A 172 15.57 1.14 -3.17
CA SER A 172 16.50 1.03 -2.04
C SER A 172 15.91 1.66 -0.77
N PHE A 173 15.22 2.80 -0.87
CA PHE A 173 14.51 3.41 0.26
C PHE A 173 13.25 2.62 0.63
N SER A 174 12.43 2.23 -0.35
CA SER A 174 11.18 1.52 -0.10
C SER A 174 11.40 0.17 0.57
N ASN A 175 12.33 -0.63 0.05
CA ASN A 175 12.59 -2.01 0.47
C ASN A 175 13.51 -2.10 1.71
N GLN A 176 13.95 -0.98 2.28
CA GLN A 176 14.82 -1.02 3.45
C GLN A 176 14.08 -1.60 4.66
N LYS A 177 14.65 -2.67 5.22
CA LYS A 177 14.23 -3.25 6.49
C LYS A 177 15.00 -2.56 7.61
N ILE A 178 14.29 -2.14 8.66
CA ILE A 178 14.91 -1.80 9.94
C ILE A 178 14.83 -3.05 10.81
N ASN A 179 15.89 -3.35 11.55
CA ASN A 179 15.92 -4.54 12.41
C ASN A 179 14.99 -4.34 13.61
N VAL A 180 13.76 -4.85 13.50
CA VAL A 180 12.76 -4.84 14.56
C VAL A 180 13.25 -5.72 15.72
N VAL A 181 13.36 -5.16 16.91
CA VAL A 181 13.83 -5.89 18.09
C VAL A 181 12.69 -6.77 18.61
N LYS A 182 12.74 -8.07 18.31
CA LYS A 182 11.81 -9.06 18.87
C LYS A 182 12.11 -9.30 20.35
N THR A 183 11.59 -8.44 21.22
CA THR A 183 11.58 -8.66 22.68
C THR A 183 10.77 -9.91 23.00
N LYS A 184 11.44 -11.01 23.36
CA LYS A 184 10.78 -12.19 23.94
C LYS A 184 10.25 -11.81 25.34
N GLN A 185 8.93 -11.74 25.50
CA GLN A 185 8.31 -12.00 26.80
C GLN A 185 7.86 -13.46 26.82
N ALA A 186 8.19 -14.17 27.88
CA ALA A 186 7.83 -15.57 28.05
C ALA A 186 6.47 -15.68 28.74
N ILE A 187 5.56 -16.45 28.14
CA ILE A 187 4.35 -16.96 28.79
C ILE A 187 4.33 -18.46 28.52
N ASN A 188 4.19 -19.26 29.59
CA ASN A 188 4.28 -20.72 29.49
C ASN A 188 3.02 -21.33 28.86
N LYS A 189 3.19 -22.44 28.14
CA LYS A 189 2.08 -23.26 27.64
C LYS A 189 1.56 -24.18 28.74
N THR A 190 0.25 -24.32 28.87
CA THR A 190 -0.36 -25.61 29.26
C THR A 190 -1.71 -25.79 28.54
N ASN A 191 -1.90 -27.00 28.01
CA ASN A 191 -2.87 -27.39 26.99
C ASN A 191 -4.34 -27.54 27.48
N VAL A 192 -5.21 -27.88 26.51
CA VAL A 192 -6.37 -28.81 26.60
C VAL A 192 -7.73 -28.25 27.09
N THR A 193 -8.93 -28.59 26.55
CA THR A 193 -9.45 -29.10 25.23
C THR A 193 -11.01 -28.94 25.26
N THR A 194 -11.72 -29.29 24.17
CA THR A 194 -13.19 -29.63 24.06
C THR A 194 -14.19 -28.47 23.90
N ASN A 195 -15.34 -28.59 23.18
CA ASN A 195 -15.78 -29.50 22.08
C ASN A 195 -17.05 -28.98 21.33
N THR A 196 -17.28 -29.51 20.11
CA THR A 196 -18.50 -29.74 19.26
C THR A 196 -19.90 -29.13 19.56
N ASP A 197 -20.87 -29.03 18.61
CA ASP A 197 -20.93 -29.35 17.14
C ASP A 197 -21.45 -28.13 16.31
N VAL A 198 -22.65 -27.97 15.68
CA VAL A 198 -23.85 -28.80 15.45
C VAL A 198 -24.61 -28.39 14.15
N THR A 199 -24.88 -29.35 13.23
CA THR A 199 -25.92 -29.34 12.14
C THR A 199 -25.97 -28.18 11.09
N LYS A 200 -25.85 -28.38 9.76
CA LYS A 200 -26.75 -29.04 8.73
C LYS A 200 -27.91 -28.14 8.23
N LYS A 201 -28.42 -28.25 6.97
CA LYS A 201 -28.44 -29.37 6.00
C LYS A 201 -28.65 -28.96 4.52
N GLU A 202 -28.56 -29.94 3.59
CA GLU A 202 -28.81 -29.91 2.12
C GLU A 202 -27.87 -28.98 1.27
N GLU A 203 -27.73 -29.07 -0.07
CA GLU A 203 -28.14 -29.98 -1.17
C GLU A 203 -26.97 -29.93 -2.23
N VAL A 204 -26.61 -30.85 -3.15
CA VAL A 204 -27.21 -31.88 -4.05
C VAL A 204 -27.93 -31.26 -5.27
N ALA A 205 -27.57 -31.47 -6.56
CA ALA A 205 -26.50 -32.21 -7.28
C ALA A 205 -25.99 -31.35 -8.50
N ASN A 206 -25.16 -31.75 -9.49
CA ASN A 206 -24.78 -33.06 -10.02
C ASN A 206 -23.53 -32.95 -10.96
N LYS A 207 -22.57 -33.91 -10.90
CA LYS A 207 -21.70 -34.52 -11.97
C LYS A 207 -21.09 -33.69 -13.13
N THR A 208 -19.89 -33.94 -13.70
CA THR A 208 -18.76 -34.88 -13.43
C THR A 208 -17.53 -34.49 -14.29
N LYS A 209 -16.32 -34.47 -13.69
CA LYS A 209 -15.01 -35.12 -14.07
C LYS A 209 -14.76 -35.47 -15.57
N VAL A 210 -13.58 -35.29 -16.18
CA VAL A 210 -12.30 -36.06 -15.97
C VAL A 210 -11.10 -35.37 -16.66
N GLU A 211 -9.92 -35.54 -16.03
CA GLU A 211 -8.48 -35.49 -16.45
C GLU A 211 -8.05 -35.04 -17.90
N GLU A 212 -6.91 -34.37 -18.16
CA GLU A 212 -5.47 -34.67 -17.87
C GLU A 212 -4.93 -35.94 -18.61
N ILE A 213 -3.71 -36.06 -19.16
CA ILE A 213 -2.55 -35.18 -19.48
C ILE A 213 -2.09 -35.57 -20.94
N VAL A 214 -1.19 -34.90 -21.69
CA VAL A 214 0.30 -34.98 -21.70
C VAL A 214 0.83 -33.98 -22.76
N LYS A 215 2.13 -33.67 -22.64
CA LYS A 215 3.05 -32.86 -23.49
C LYS A 215 3.34 -33.54 -24.86
N GLU A 216 4.29 -33.18 -25.74
CA GLU A 216 5.47 -32.29 -25.69
C GLU A 216 5.83 -31.75 -27.12
N GLN A 217 6.96 -31.05 -27.29
CA GLN A 217 7.20 -30.05 -28.34
C GLN A 217 7.76 -30.52 -29.72
N ASN A 218 7.18 -29.98 -30.81
CA ASN A 218 7.79 -29.44 -32.06
C ASN A 218 8.62 -30.29 -33.08
N LYS A 219 8.60 -29.79 -34.34
CA LYS A 219 9.46 -30.05 -35.53
C LYS A 219 9.22 -31.36 -36.33
N GLN A 220 9.29 -31.39 -37.69
CA GLN A 220 9.38 -30.31 -38.71
C GLN A 220 8.89 -30.74 -40.13
N GLU A 221 8.07 -29.90 -40.78
CA GLU A 221 7.91 -29.63 -42.24
C GLU A 221 7.53 -30.68 -43.36
N GLN A 222 6.46 -30.31 -44.09
CA GLN A 222 6.19 -30.40 -45.56
C GLN A 222 5.48 -31.60 -46.28
N LYS A 223 4.32 -31.24 -46.89
CA LYS A 223 3.69 -31.64 -48.19
C LYS A 223 3.03 -33.03 -48.44
N VAL A 224 1.72 -32.97 -48.78
CA VAL A 224 0.98 -33.50 -49.98
C VAL A 224 1.22 -34.98 -50.38
N GLN A 225 0.24 -35.88 -50.57
CA GLN A 225 -1.11 -35.75 -51.19
C GLN A 225 -2.17 -36.72 -50.57
N GLU A 226 -3.37 -36.80 -51.17
CA GLU A 226 -4.56 -37.49 -50.65
C GLU A 226 -4.53 -39.03 -50.61
N LYS A 227 -5.03 -39.63 -49.52
CA LYS A 227 -6.09 -40.66 -49.58
C LYS A 227 -6.87 -40.75 -48.25
N GLN A 228 -7.93 -41.57 -48.24
CA GLN A 228 -8.98 -41.60 -47.21
C GLN A 228 -8.54 -42.38 -45.95
N GLU A 229 -8.74 -41.79 -44.74
CA GLU A 229 -9.54 -42.38 -43.65
C GLU A 229 -9.73 -41.41 -42.44
N VAL A 230 -10.99 -41.24 -42.00
CA VAL A 230 -11.55 -41.03 -40.64
C VAL A 230 -10.91 -40.04 -39.62
N THR A 231 -11.78 -39.25 -38.93
CA THR A 231 -11.56 -38.41 -37.71
C THR A 231 -10.65 -37.16 -37.83
N THR A 232 -10.92 -35.96 -37.27
CA THR A 232 -12.02 -35.37 -36.44
C THR A 232 -12.14 -33.86 -36.79
N PRO A 233 -13.31 -33.17 -36.64
CA PRO A 233 -13.45 -31.75 -36.99
C PRO A 233 -12.59 -30.76 -36.17
N LYS A 234 -12.03 -29.74 -36.84
CA LYS A 234 -11.34 -28.57 -36.26
C LYS A 234 -12.30 -27.40 -36.05
N ALA A 235 -12.36 -26.83 -34.85
CA ALA A 235 -12.93 -25.52 -34.55
C ALA A 235 -12.37 -24.99 -33.22
N GLU A 236 -12.05 -23.71 -33.05
CA GLU A 236 -11.75 -22.66 -34.04
C GLU A 236 -10.75 -21.71 -33.35
N GLU A 237 -9.60 -21.44 -33.97
CA GLU A 237 -8.64 -20.48 -33.41
C GLU A 237 -9.22 -19.07 -33.60
N ALA A 238 -9.61 -18.44 -32.49
CA ALA A 238 -10.20 -17.11 -32.50
C ALA A 238 -9.22 -16.12 -33.13
N LYS A 239 -9.57 -15.63 -34.33
CA LYS A 239 -8.87 -14.50 -34.96
C LYS A 239 -8.87 -13.32 -33.99
N GLU A 240 -7.74 -12.63 -33.89
CA GLU A 240 -7.66 -11.36 -33.17
C GLU A 240 -8.53 -10.32 -33.89
N GLU A 241 -9.80 -10.19 -33.49
CA GLU A 241 -10.68 -9.11 -33.93
C GLU A 241 -10.08 -7.81 -33.41
N ASN A 242 -9.62 -6.93 -34.31
CA ASN A 242 -9.04 -5.63 -33.94
C ASN A 242 -10.16 -4.69 -33.48
N ILE A 243 -10.51 -4.79 -32.20
CA ILE A 243 -11.61 -4.07 -31.56
C ILE A 243 -11.16 -2.64 -31.23
N ASP A 244 -11.79 -1.66 -31.86
CA ASP A 244 -11.63 -0.25 -31.50
C ASP A 244 -12.26 0.04 -30.12
N ILE A 245 -11.38 0.20 -29.13
CA ILE A 245 -11.72 0.53 -27.74
C ILE A 245 -12.48 1.87 -27.64
N GLN A 246 -12.25 2.84 -28.53
CA GLN A 246 -12.94 4.13 -28.48
C GLN A 246 -14.36 4.08 -29.05
N ASN A 247 -14.68 3.08 -29.88
CA ASN A 247 -15.98 2.91 -30.52
C ASN A 247 -16.57 1.50 -30.30
N LEU A 248 -16.48 0.99 -29.06
CA LEU A 248 -17.10 -0.28 -28.67
C LEU A 248 -18.61 -0.27 -28.98
N LYS A 249 -19.03 -1.20 -29.84
CA LYS A 249 -20.44 -1.47 -30.13
C LYS A 249 -21.10 -2.15 -28.93
N ASP A 250 -22.40 -1.93 -28.76
CA ASP A 250 -23.22 -2.64 -27.76
C ASP A 250 -23.03 -4.17 -27.83
N GLY A 251 -22.93 -4.81 -26.66
CA GLY A 251 -22.62 -6.24 -26.55
C GLY A 251 -22.05 -6.64 -25.20
N VAL A 252 -21.57 -7.88 -25.12
CA VAL A 252 -20.79 -8.39 -23.99
C VAL A 252 -19.41 -8.77 -24.50
N TYR A 253 -18.39 -8.43 -23.73
CA TYR A 253 -16.99 -8.64 -24.03
C TYR A 253 -16.30 -9.29 -22.82
N LYS A 254 -15.16 -9.94 -23.06
CA LYS A 254 -14.22 -10.39 -22.03
C LYS A 254 -13.05 -9.40 -21.99
N VAL A 255 -12.52 -9.10 -20.81
CA VAL A 255 -11.34 -8.23 -20.66
C VAL A 255 -10.47 -8.73 -19.51
N GLN A 256 -9.14 -8.60 -19.62
CA GLN A 256 -8.25 -8.97 -18.52
C GLN A 256 -8.21 -7.85 -17.47
N VAL A 257 -8.24 -8.23 -16.20
CA VAL A 257 -8.23 -7.32 -15.05
C VAL A 257 -7.23 -7.76 -14.00
N GLU A 258 -6.62 -6.78 -13.32
CA GLU A 258 -5.82 -7.00 -12.12
C GLU A 258 -6.27 -6.04 -11.02
N MET A 259 -5.95 -6.32 -9.76
CA MET A 259 -6.16 -5.36 -8.66
C MET A 259 -4.83 -4.85 -8.14
N PHE A 260 -4.70 -3.54 -8.08
CA PHE A 260 -3.60 -2.83 -7.47
C PHE A 260 -4.05 -2.17 -6.17
N LYS A 261 -3.11 -1.89 -5.27
CA LYS A 261 -3.40 -1.10 -4.06
C LYS A 261 -3.70 0.32 -4.51
N SER A 262 -4.93 0.76 -4.35
CA SER A 262 -5.25 2.17 -4.52
C SER A 262 -4.62 2.93 -3.35
N ASN A 263 -3.62 3.73 -3.71
CA ASN A 263 -2.75 4.46 -2.79
C ASN A 263 -2.76 5.97 -3.09
N GLY A 264 -3.76 6.44 -3.84
CA GLY A 264 -3.84 7.79 -4.40
C GLY A 264 -2.86 8.09 -5.55
N SER A 265 -2.11 7.09 -6.05
CA SER A 265 -1.25 7.24 -7.22
C SER A 265 -2.06 7.38 -8.51
N ASP A 266 -1.54 8.13 -9.47
CA ASP A 266 -2.05 8.18 -10.84
C ASP A 266 -1.90 6.82 -11.55
N GLU A 267 -0.81 6.11 -11.23
CA GLU A 267 -0.51 4.74 -11.65
C GLU A 267 -0.31 3.86 -10.42
N PRO A 268 -1.33 3.13 -9.95
CA PRO A 268 -1.20 2.07 -8.95
C PRO A 268 -0.27 0.93 -9.45
N SER A 269 0.88 0.75 -8.79
CA SER A 269 1.98 -0.10 -9.27
C SER A 269 2.29 -1.35 -8.42
N GLU A 270 1.61 -1.55 -7.29
CA GLU A 270 1.75 -2.73 -6.43
C GLU A 270 0.43 -3.49 -6.40
N LYS A 271 0.44 -4.80 -6.66
CA LYS A 271 -0.78 -5.62 -6.63
C LYS A 271 -1.40 -5.63 -5.23
N SER A 272 -2.71 -5.54 -5.15
CA SER A 272 -3.46 -5.69 -3.91
C SER A 272 -3.49 -7.16 -3.50
N MET A 273 -3.65 -7.48 -2.21
CA MET A 273 -3.95 -8.86 -1.80
C MET A 273 -5.28 -9.33 -2.42
N ALA A 274 -6.23 -8.41 -2.64
CA ALA A 274 -7.47 -8.69 -3.37
C ALA A 274 -7.25 -9.12 -4.83
N ASN A 275 -6.05 -8.94 -5.41
CA ASN A 275 -5.72 -9.49 -6.73
C ASN A 275 -5.73 -11.01 -6.75
N ASP A 276 -5.30 -11.66 -5.66
CA ASP A 276 -5.15 -13.11 -5.64
C ASP A 276 -6.51 -13.78 -5.33
N ALA A 277 -7.45 -12.98 -4.82
CA ALA A 277 -8.88 -13.27 -4.78
C ALA A 277 -9.64 -12.94 -6.09
N LEU A 278 -9.03 -12.27 -7.08
CA LEU A 278 -9.69 -11.81 -8.31
C LEU A 278 -9.47 -12.76 -9.49
N GLU A 279 -10.55 -13.19 -10.16
CA GLU A 279 -10.44 -13.82 -11.48
C GLU A 279 -9.91 -12.83 -12.52
N LYS A 280 -8.91 -13.26 -13.29
CA LYS A 280 -8.19 -12.39 -14.23
C LYS A 280 -9.01 -12.01 -15.46
N THR A 281 -10.02 -12.80 -15.84
CA THR A 281 -10.98 -12.45 -16.90
C THR A 281 -12.27 -11.92 -16.30
N ALA A 282 -12.57 -10.65 -16.56
CA ALA A 282 -13.86 -10.02 -16.23
C ALA A 282 -14.77 -9.96 -17.45
N LEU A 283 -16.08 -9.81 -17.22
CA LEU A 283 -17.05 -9.50 -18.28
C LEU A 283 -17.31 -8.00 -18.33
N LEU A 284 -17.25 -7.42 -19.53
CA LEU A 284 -17.57 -6.03 -19.79
C LEU A 284 -18.84 -5.98 -20.65
N LYS A 285 -19.94 -5.44 -20.09
CA LYS A 285 -21.16 -5.20 -20.86
C LYS A 285 -21.16 -3.75 -21.35
N VAL A 286 -21.30 -3.55 -22.65
CA VAL A 286 -21.48 -2.23 -23.27
C VAL A 286 -22.93 -2.11 -23.73
N LYS A 287 -23.61 -1.02 -23.34
CA LYS A 287 -24.93 -0.65 -23.86
C LYS A 287 -25.06 0.88 -23.93
N ASP A 288 -25.58 1.41 -25.03
CA ASP A 288 -25.79 2.85 -25.23
C ASP A 288 -24.50 3.69 -24.96
N LYS A 289 -23.34 3.17 -25.41
CA LYS A 289 -21.97 3.65 -25.11
C LYS A 289 -21.55 3.64 -23.62
N LYS A 290 -22.38 3.19 -22.69
CA LYS A 290 -22.03 3.01 -21.27
C LYS A 290 -21.48 1.61 -21.06
N ALA A 291 -20.44 1.49 -20.23
CA ALA A 291 -19.86 0.20 -19.88
C ALA A 291 -20.09 -0.16 -18.41
N THR A 292 -20.24 -1.47 -18.15
CA THR A 292 -20.38 -2.02 -16.81
C THR A 292 -19.48 -3.24 -16.70
N LEU A 293 -18.58 -3.22 -15.73
CA LEU A 293 -17.65 -4.30 -15.46
C LEU A 293 -18.25 -5.26 -14.43
N THR A 294 -18.14 -6.55 -14.71
CA THR A 294 -18.46 -7.64 -13.79
C THR A 294 -17.16 -8.40 -13.49
N ILE A 295 -16.61 -8.15 -12.31
CA ILE A 295 -15.46 -8.90 -11.79
C ILE A 295 -15.94 -10.10 -10.95
N THR A 296 -15.18 -11.19 -10.94
CA THR A 296 -15.49 -12.37 -10.13
C THR A 296 -14.46 -12.51 -9.02
N MET A 297 -14.94 -12.58 -7.78
CA MET A 297 -14.12 -12.73 -6.58
C MET A 297 -14.21 -14.16 -6.02
N LYS A 298 -13.09 -14.61 -5.47
CA LYS A 298 -12.88 -15.93 -4.84
C LYS A 298 -12.61 -15.75 -3.34
N PRO A 299 -12.91 -16.78 -2.52
CA PRO A 299 -12.45 -16.81 -1.14
C PRO A 299 -10.93 -17.03 -1.10
N MET A 300 -10.23 -16.32 -0.22
CA MET A 300 -8.75 -16.29 -0.20
C MET A 300 -8.20 -16.67 1.18
N ALA A 301 -7.41 -17.74 1.25
CA ALA A 301 -6.71 -18.15 2.47
C ALA A 301 -5.76 -17.05 2.96
N LEU A 302 -5.80 -16.73 4.26
CA LEU A 302 -4.98 -15.68 4.85
C LEU A 302 -3.78 -16.25 5.61
N ALA A 303 -2.57 -15.85 5.18
CA ALA A 303 -1.33 -16.31 5.78
C ALA A 303 -1.27 -16.01 7.29
N GLY A 304 -1.29 -17.07 8.10
CA GLY A 304 -1.34 -17.01 9.56
C GLY A 304 -2.65 -17.48 10.20
N PHE A 305 -3.70 -17.74 9.41
CA PHE A 305 -5.02 -18.19 9.89
C PHE A 305 -5.38 -19.64 9.52
N GLY A 306 -4.37 -20.44 9.14
CA GLY A 306 -4.57 -21.82 8.70
C GLY A 306 -5.37 -21.89 7.40
N ASP A 307 -6.34 -22.81 7.35
CA ASP A 307 -7.21 -23.02 6.18
C ASP A 307 -8.38 -22.02 6.10
N LYS A 308 -8.52 -21.10 7.07
CA LYS A 308 -9.56 -20.06 7.04
C LYS A 308 -9.32 -19.07 5.90
N LYS A 309 -10.39 -18.78 5.16
CA LYS A 309 -10.39 -17.87 4.00
C LYS A 309 -11.12 -16.58 4.34
N GLY A 310 -10.62 -15.45 3.86
CA GLY A 310 -11.37 -14.21 3.81
C GLY A 310 -12.29 -14.17 2.59
N HIS A 311 -13.50 -13.64 2.80
CA HIS A 311 -14.58 -13.54 1.84
C HIS A 311 -15.00 -12.09 1.65
N LEU A 312 -15.29 -11.69 0.41
CA LEU A 312 -16.00 -10.44 0.15
C LEU A 312 -17.38 -10.47 0.82
N THR A 313 -17.76 -9.42 1.56
CA THR A 313 -19.10 -9.29 2.15
C THR A 313 -19.89 -8.11 1.61
N SER A 314 -19.22 -7.01 1.22
CA SER A 314 -19.83 -5.85 0.58
C SER A 314 -18.80 -5.06 -0.24
N ALA A 315 -19.27 -4.25 -1.18
CA ALA A 315 -18.42 -3.45 -2.06
C ALA A 315 -19.11 -2.15 -2.51
N TRP A 316 -18.28 -1.15 -2.76
CA TRP A 316 -18.64 0.18 -3.26
C TRP A 316 -17.61 0.61 -4.31
N TYR A 317 -17.98 1.57 -5.14
CA TYR A 317 -17.08 2.21 -6.11
C TYR A 317 -17.11 3.73 -5.99
N TYR A 318 -16.09 4.37 -6.55
CA TYR A 318 -16.04 5.81 -6.81
C TYR A 318 -16.21 5.99 -8.32
N GLU A 319 -17.02 6.94 -8.78
CA GLU A 319 -17.31 7.17 -10.21
C GLU A 319 -16.11 7.74 -10.96
N THR A 320 -15.27 8.47 -10.23
CA THR A 320 -14.09 9.12 -10.76
C THR A 320 -12.90 8.92 -9.84
N LYS A 321 -11.71 9.07 -10.42
CA LYS A 321 -10.44 9.12 -9.69
C LYS A 321 -10.41 10.31 -8.74
N GLU A 322 -11.07 11.40 -9.11
CA GLU A 322 -11.18 12.65 -8.34
C GLU A 322 -12.04 12.45 -7.10
N GLU A 323 -13.20 11.78 -7.21
CA GLU A 323 -14.02 11.36 -6.07
C GLU A 323 -13.22 10.50 -5.08
N TYR A 324 -12.41 9.56 -5.60
CA TYR A 324 -11.54 8.71 -4.78
C TYR A 324 -10.43 9.51 -4.07
N ILE A 325 -9.73 10.40 -4.78
CA ILE A 325 -8.69 11.26 -4.20
C ILE A 325 -9.28 12.22 -3.16
N GLU A 326 -10.51 12.70 -3.33
CA GLU A 326 -11.23 13.47 -2.29
C GLU A 326 -11.58 12.62 -1.06
N HIS A 327 -12.04 11.38 -1.24
CA HIS A 327 -12.23 10.47 -0.10
C HIS A 327 -10.91 10.20 0.64
N LEU A 328 -9.77 10.12 -0.03
CA LEU A 328 -8.47 10.03 0.64
C LEU A 328 -8.11 11.28 1.47
N ARG A 329 -8.64 12.47 1.11
CA ARG A 329 -8.47 13.70 1.91
C ARG A 329 -9.42 13.76 3.10
N ASN A 330 -10.62 13.17 2.99
CA ASN A 330 -11.59 13.07 4.08
C ASN A 330 -12.25 11.67 4.15
N PRO A 331 -11.58 10.64 4.73
CA PRO A 331 -12.09 9.27 4.72
C PRO A 331 -13.34 9.02 5.56
N GLN A 332 -13.79 10.01 6.34
CA GLN A 332 -15.07 9.96 7.07
C GLN A 332 -16.26 10.35 6.17
N ASP A 333 -15.99 11.04 5.06
CA ASP A 333 -17.01 11.39 4.08
C ASP A 333 -17.25 10.22 3.12
N VAL A 334 -18.35 9.51 3.40
CA VAL A 334 -18.82 8.35 2.63
C VAL A 334 -19.80 8.73 1.51
N SER A 335 -20.13 10.01 1.31
CA SER A 335 -21.10 10.45 0.29
C SER A 335 -20.70 10.09 -1.15
N ARG A 336 -19.40 9.89 -1.40
CA ARG A 336 -18.82 9.49 -2.69
C ARG A 336 -18.81 7.97 -2.92
N LEU A 337 -19.18 7.16 -1.92
CA LEU A 337 -19.21 5.69 -2.06
C LEU A 337 -20.55 5.25 -2.67
N LYS A 338 -20.50 4.82 -3.92
CA LYS A 338 -21.66 4.34 -4.67
C LYS A 338 -21.73 2.81 -4.55
N ALA A 339 -22.91 2.27 -4.21
CA ALA A 339 -23.07 0.84 -3.98
C ALA A 339 -22.88 0.03 -5.28
N THR A 340 -22.10 -1.05 -5.23
CA THR A 340 -22.04 -2.02 -6.34
C THR A 340 -23.28 -2.90 -6.35
N SER A 341 -23.67 -3.40 -7.52
CA SER A 341 -24.60 -4.54 -7.60
C SER A 341 -23.84 -5.87 -7.50
N PHE A 342 -24.50 -6.94 -7.09
CA PHE A 342 -23.93 -8.29 -7.09
C PHE A 342 -24.69 -9.22 -8.05
N SER A 343 -24.00 -10.20 -8.61
CA SER A 343 -24.64 -11.36 -9.23
C SER A 343 -23.92 -12.65 -8.84
N GLN A 344 -24.68 -13.73 -8.67
CA GLN A 344 -24.23 -15.00 -8.10
C GLN A 344 -23.70 -14.86 -6.65
N THR A 345 -23.95 -15.90 -5.87
CA THR A 345 -23.33 -16.12 -4.57
C THR A 345 -22.61 -17.47 -4.58
N TYR A 346 -21.78 -17.70 -3.57
CA TYR A 346 -21.27 -19.02 -3.23
C TYR A 346 -21.37 -19.25 -1.73
N THR A 347 -21.49 -20.50 -1.30
CA THR A 347 -21.52 -20.88 0.12
C THR A 347 -20.14 -21.36 0.54
N ASP A 348 -19.56 -20.74 1.56
CA ASP A 348 -18.31 -21.16 2.21
C ASP A 348 -18.45 -20.92 3.73
N VAL A 349 -17.40 -21.20 4.50
CA VAL A 349 -17.39 -21.08 5.96
C VAL A 349 -16.99 -19.65 6.39
N ASP A 350 -17.79 -19.01 7.24
CA ASP A 350 -17.52 -17.68 7.81
C ASP A 350 -16.22 -17.66 8.61
N PHE A 351 -15.34 -16.69 8.32
CA PHE A 351 -14.03 -16.59 8.95
C PHE A 351 -14.11 -16.40 10.48
N LEU A 352 -15.18 -15.80 11.00
CA LEU A 352 -15.37 -15.45 12.40
C LEU A 352 -16.25 -16.47 13.15
N THR A 353 -17.36 -16.92 12.56
CA THR A 353 -18.32 -17.80 13.26
C THR A 353 -18.16 -19.30 12.97
N ASP A 354 -17.39 -19.67 11.94
CA ASP A 354 -17.28 -21.04 11.42
C ASP A 354 -18.61 -21.65 10.90
N GLU A 355 -19.65 -20.83 10.77
CA GLU A 355 -20.93 -21.21 10.16
C GLU A 355 -20.87 -21.13 8.62
N LYS A 356 -21.69 -21.91 7.92
CA LYS A 356 -21.82 -21.78 6.46
C LYS A 356 -22.80 -20.68 6.09
N ARG A 357 -22.34 -19.73 5.27
CA ARG A 357 -23.14 -18.60 4.78
C ARG A 357 -22.90 -18.35 3.30
N GLN A 358 -23.79 -17.58 2.67
CA GLN A 358 -23.59 -17.09 1.31
C GLN A 358 -22.72 -15.83 1.29
N PHE A 359 -21.85 -15.75 0.30
CA PHE A 359 -21.01 -14.60 -0.02
C PHE A 359 -21.21 -14.14 -1.47
N PRO A 360 -21.18 -12.82 -1.77
CA PRO A 360 -21.20 -12.33 -3.13
C PRO A 360 -20.04 -12.89 -3.98
N LYS A 361 -20.37 -13.39 -5.17
CA LYS A 361 -19.38 -13.95 -6.10
C LYS A 361 -18.91 -12.92 -7.13
N ASN A 362 -19.84 -12.31 -7.86
CA ASN A 362 -19.51 -11.35 -8.90
C ASN A 362 -19.94 -9.94 -8.49
N VAL A 363 -19.04 -8.96 -8.65
CA VAL A 363 -19.28 -7.54 -8.32
C VAL A 363 -19.47 -6.75 -9.61
N ILE A 364 -20.54 -5.96 -9.68
CA ILE A 364 -21.00 -5.24 -10.86
C ILE A 364 -20.99 -3.74 -10.57
N PHE A 365 -20.23 -2.98 -11.37
CA PHE A 365 -20.14 -1.51 -11.26
C PHE A 365 -19.89 -0.85 -12.63
N PRO A 366 -20.32 0.40 -12.83
CA PRO A 366 -20.04 1.13 -14.07
C PRO A 366 -18.54 1.41 -14.20
N VAL A 367 -18.05 1.44 -15.43
CA VAL A 367 -16.67 1.86 -15.75
C VAL A 367 -16.69 2.74 -16.99
N LYS A 368 -15.77 3.70 -17.07
CA LYS A 368 -15.60 4.51 -18.28
C LYS A 368 -14.72 3.76 -19.26
N ILE A 369 -15.10 3.79 -20.53
CA ILE A 369 -14.37 3.11 -21.60
C ILE A 369 -13.00 3.80 -21.79
N GLY A 370 -11.93 3.00 -21.81
CA GLY A 370 -10.56 3.48 -21.98
C GLY A 370 -9.85 3.99 -20.72
N GLU A 371 -10.54 4.25 -19.60
CA GLU A 371 -9.86 4.57 -18.33
C GLU A 371 -9.18 3.31 -17.76
N MET A 372 -7.87 3.37 -17.52
CA MET A 372 -7.09 2.19 -17.12
C MET A 372 -7.42 1.66 -15.72
N TYR A 373 -7.97 2.49 -14.83
CA TYR A 373 -8.22 2.14 -13.44
C TYR A 373 -9.60 2.60 -12.96
N SER A 374 -10.32 1.71 -12.28
CA SER A 374 -11.55 2.03 -11.54
C SER A 374 -11.35 1.73 -10.05
N TYR A 375 -11.82 2.61 -9.18
CA TYR A 375 -11.55 2.53 -7.74
C TYR A 375 -12.73 1.91 -6.99
N ILE A 376 -12.46 0.88 -6.19
CA ILE A 376 -13.44 0.21 -5.35
C ILE A 376 -13.02 0.20 -3.88
N LYS A 377 -14.00 0.09 -2.99
CA LYS A 377 -13.84 -0.15 -1.55
C LYS A 377 -14.57 -1.45 -1.20
N VAL A 378 -13.98 -2.30 -0.37
CA VAL A 378 -14.57 -3.60 -0.01
C VAL A 378 -14.58 -3.85 1.49
N ASP A 379 -15.60 -4.57 1.95
CA ASP A 379 -15.65 -5.21 3.26
C ASP A 379 -15.34 -6.70 3.12
N ILE A 380 -14.57 -7.23 4.08
CA ILE A 380 -14.13 -8.62 4.12
C ILE A 380 -14.41 -9.16 5.53
N ASP A 381 -15.01 -10.35 5.64
CA ASP A 381 -15.35 -10.99 6.93
C ASP A 381 -14.13 -11.14 7.87
N ALA A 382 -12.98 -11.49 7.30
CA ALA A 382 -11.70 -11.61 7.99
C ALA A 382 -11.06 -10.27 8.41
N MET A 383 -11.63 -9.14 8.00
CA MET A 383 -11.17 -7.79 8.34
C MET A 383 -12.35 -6.90 8.77
N PRO A 384 -13.16 -7.28 9.79
CA PRO A 384 -14.45 -6.65 10.08
C PRO A 384 -14.36 -5.20 10.59
N THR A 385 -13.13 -4.70 10.82
CA THR A 385 -12.83 -3.33 11.25
C THR A 385 -12.00 -2.54 10.22
N ALA A 386 -11.71 -3.11 9.03
CA ALA A 386 -10.95 -2.45 7.99
C ALA A 386 -11.64 -2.61 6.63
N ARG A 387 -11.85 -1.48 5.94
CA ARG A 387 -12.53 -1.40 4.64
C ARG A 387 -11.50 -1.03 3.55
N PRO A 388 -10.65 -1.98 3.09
CA PRO A 388 -9.59 -1.67 2.15
C PRO A 388 -10.13 -1.17 0.80
N ASP A 389 -9.41 -0.21 0.23
CA ASP A 389 -9.62 0.25 -1.14
C ASP A 389 -8.71 -0.54 -2.12
N ALA A 390 -9.17 -0.73 -3.35
CA ALA A 390 -8.38 -1.30 -4.44
C ALA A 390 -8.63 -0.54 -5.76
N ALA A 391 -7.61 -0.51 -6.63
CA ALA A 391 -7.72 -0.03 -8.00
C ALA A 391 -7.82 -1.24 -8.93
N VAL A 392 -8.99 -1.44 -9.55
CA VAL A 392 -9.19 -2.44 -10.60
C VAL A 392 -8.58 -1.89 -11.89
N TYR A 393 -7.46 -2.46 -12.31
CA TYR A 393 -6.83 -2.18 -13.59
C TYR A 393 -7.55 -2.94 -14.70
N ILE A 394 -7.92 -2.26 -15.78
CA ILE A 394 -8.63 -2.81 -16.93
C ILE A 394 -7.67 -2.83 -18.13
N LYS A 395 -7.26 -4.02 -18.56
CA LYS A 395 -6.37 -4.19 -19.71
C LYS A 395 -7.17 -4.12 -21.02
N TRP A 396 -7.53 -2.90 -21.43
CA TRP A 396 -8.35 -2.64 -22.62
C TRP A 396 -7.83 -3.29 -23.91
N ASN A 397 -6.51 -3.42 -24.09
CA ASN A 397 -5.91 -4.07 -25.26
C ASN A 397 -5.94 -5.62 -25.24
N SER A 398 -6.66 -6.24 -24.31
CA SER A 398 -6.98 -7.67 -24.33
C SER A 398 -8.50 -7.91 -24.35
N ILE A 399 -9.26 -6.98 -24.90
CA ILE A 399 -10.70 -7.12 -25.05
C ILE A 399 -11.02 -8.13 -26.17
N THR A 400 -11.91 -9.06 -25.90
CA THR A 400 -12.47 -9.99 -26.90
C THR A 400 -13.99 -10.04 -26.75
N ARG A 401 -14.68 -10.66 -27.70
CA ARG A 401 -16.04 -11.15 -27.48
C ARG A 401 -16.03 -12.52 -26.78
#